data_AF-A0A9X1RWI7-F1
#
_entry.id   AF-A0A9X1RWI7-F1
#
_cell.length_a   1.000
_cell.length_b   1.000
_cell.length_c   1.000
_cell.angle_alpha   90.00
_cell.angle_beta   90.00
_cell.angle_gamma   90.00
#
_symmetry.space_group_name_H-M   'P 1'
#
loop_
_entity.id
_entity.type
_entity.pdbx_description
1 polymer ?
#
loop_
_entity_poly.entity_id
_entity_poly.type
_entity_poly.pdbx_seq_one_letter_code
_entity_poly.pdbx_strand_id
1 'polypeptide(L)'
;MPSGITLKWRADVAVNDIVLEQFRYGPLRATDVHAPASAADAFQQAFFAWMKRQLRQPLRYLSVKVELCDTNAVEDRLAYQHNDEFEPKGPLHLGVKLTDEWVHEIGPLAEPLRACHPLLLHTLFSLVDRVSGKTVLVRTPGWFLQEFACMNWEGDESAKDEEVRHVLTDYRGQDEETVQRHLPSVVRPEIYPDEIRSPSRPEGRRSRRLELSERELLELQAGSSGLPARVCAELVAMHRLLRRAGKRALLNTGYDSRPIYSGCTLMLATNERSIEILDDYMNGEYQAGEATEYSCFIEFSSTKQGIREQYAQWSLAFQMLHHLDRLLALVVSP
;
A
#
# COMPACT_ATOMS: atom_id res chain seq x y z
N MET A 1 0.61 -13.44 -6.13
CA MET A 1 0.31 -14.91 -6.17
C MET A 1 0.61 -15.52 -4.81
N PRO A 2 -0.13 -16.54 -4.32
CA PRO A 2 0.19 -17.19 -3.05
C PRO A 2 1.56 -17.87 -3.15
N SER A 3 2.52 -17.47 -2.32
CA SER A 3 3.78 -18.17 -2.12
C SER A 3 3.68 -19.02 -0.85
N GLY A 4 4.32 -20.19 -0.85
CA GLY A 4 4.06 -21.26 0.11
C GLY A 4 4.44 -20.96 1.56
N ILE A 5 4.39 -22.00 2.40
CA ILE A 5 4.97 -21.96 3.74
C ILE A 5 6.50 -22.02 3.66
N THR A 6 7.17 -21.22 4.49
CA THR A 6 8.59 -21.38 4.81
C THR A 6 8.72 -21.82 6.27
N LEU A 7 8.89 -23.13 6.49
CA LEU A 7 9.23 -23.72 7.80
C LEU A 7 10.67 -24.20 7.78
N LYS A 8 11.50 -23.72 8.72
CA LYS A 8 12.90 -24.13 8.82
C LYS A 8 13.13 -25.23 9.86
N TRP A 9 12.31 -25.34 10.91
CA TRP A 9 12.48 -26.37 11.94
C TRP A 9 11.17 -26.99 12.43
N ARG A 10 11.21 -28.27 12.84
CA ARG A 10 10.07 -29.04 13.40
C ARG A 10 9.63 -28.46 14.76
N ALA A 11 8.93 -27.34 14.74
CA ALA A 11 8.18 -26.79 15.86
C ALA A 11 6.81 -27.48 16.02
N ASP A 12 6.76 -28.80 15.74
CA ASP A 12 5.52 -29.50 15.36
C ASP A 12 4.43 -29.37 16.42
N VAL A 13 4.73 -29.43 17.72
CA VAL A 13 3.69 -29.39 18.77
C VAL A 13 3.03 -28.01 18.90
N ALA A 14 3.81 -26.94 19.02
CA ALA A 14 3.28 -25.59 19.18
C ALA A 14 2.57 -25.10 17.90
N VAL A 15 3.08 -25.49 16.73
CA VAL A 15 2.43 -25.22 15.44
C VAL A 15 1.12 -26.00 15.29
N ASN A 16 1.06 -27.25 15.76
CA ASN A 16 -0.18 -28.02 15.71
C ASN A 16 -1.30 -27.37 16.54
N ASP A 17 -0.99 -26.92 17.76
CA ASP A 17 -1.98 -26.31 18.64
C ASP A 17 -2.55 -25.02 18.05
N ILE A 18 -1.69 -24.12 17.55
CA ILE A 18 -2.16 -22.89 16.90
C ILE A 18 -3.01 -23.21 15.67
N VAL A 19 -2.59 -24.16 14.82
CA VAL A 19 -3.33 -24.57 13.62
C VAL A 19 -4.72 -25.09 13.97
N LEU A 20 -4.83 -25.95 14.99
CA LEU A 20 -6.12 -26.46 15.45
C LEU A 20 -7.05 -25.33 15.88
N GLU A 21 -6.54 -24.33 16.60
CA GLU A 21 -7.33 -23.17 17.00
C GLU A 21 -7.71 -22.29 15.80
N GLN A 22 -6.84 -22.16 14.78
CA GLN A 22 -7.19 -21.49 13.52
C GLN A 22 -8.35 -22.18 12.79
N PHE A 23 -8.38 -23.52 12.75
CA PHE A 23 -9.50 -24.27 12.17
C PHE A 23 -10.78 -24.18 13.03
N ARG A 24 -10.63 -24.19 14.36
CA ARG A 24 -11.77 -24.17 15.28
C ARG A 24 -12.48 -22.82 15.33
N TYR A 25 -11.73 -21.72 15.29
CA TYR A 25 -12.28 -20.37 15.49
C TYR A 25 -12.19 -19.46 14.27
N GLY A 26 -11.34 -19.80 13.29
CA GLY A 26 -11.19 -19.08 12.04
C GLY A 26 -12.17 -19.54 10.95
N PRO A 27 -12.12 -18.92 9.77
CA PRO A 27 -12.99 -19.21 8.63
C PRO A 27 -12.46 -20.34 7.73
N LEU A 28 -11.47 -21.10 8.21
CA LEU A 28 -10.82 -22.18 7.47
C LEU A 28 -11.76 -23.38 7.37
N ARG A 29 -11.73 -24.07 6.22
CA ARG A 29 -12.61 -25.21 5.96
C ARG A 29 -11.78 -26.46 5.77
N ALA A 30 -12.17 -27.55 6.44
CA ALA A 30 -11.57 -28.86 6.21
C ALA A 30 -11.69 -29.33 4.76
N THR A 31 -12.75 -28.89 4.04
CA THR A 31 -12.94 -29.20 2.61
C THR A 31 -11.90 -28.58 1.69
N ASP A 32 -11.16 -27.56 2.16
CA ASP A 32 -10.08 -26.93 1.40
C ASP A 32 -8.74 -27.69 1.54
N VAL A 33 -8.72 -28.79 2.32
CA VAL A 33 -7.52 -29.56 2.64
C VAL A 33 -7.59 -30.93 1.95
N HIS A 34 -6.54 -31.27 1.22
CA HIS A 34 -6.46 -32.52 0.45
C HIS A 34 -5.14 -33.24 0.75
N ALA A 35 -5.26 -34.40 1.41
CA ALA A 35 -4.14 -35.30 1.75
C ALA A 35 -2.90 -34.55 2.32
N PRO A 36 -3.04 -33.81 3.44
CA PRO A 36 -1.96 -33.00 3.96
C PRO A 36 -0.85 -33.85 4.56
N ALA A 37 0.41 -33.49 4.28
CA ALA A 37 1.58 -34.17 4.83
C ALA A 37 1.84 -33.82 6.31
N SER A 38 1.32 -32.68 6.78
CA SER A 38 1.44 -32.20 8.17
C SER A 38 0.30 -31.22 8.52
N ALA A 39 0.19 -30.83 9.79
CA ALA A 39 -0.77 -29.80 10.19
C ALA A 39 -0.47 -28.43 9.54
N ALA A 40 0.81 -28.09 9.38
CA ALA A 40 1.22 -26.88 8.69
C ALA A 40 0.81 -26.90 7.21
N ASP A 41 0.99 -28.03 6.52
CA ASP A 41 0.52 -28.19 5.13
C ASP A 41 -1.02 -28.07 5.05
N ALA A 42 -1.76 -28.72 5.96
CA ALA A 42 -3.20 -28.56 6.05
C ALA A 42 -3.61 -27.09 6.24
N PHE A 43 -2.91 -26.37 7.11
CA PHE A 43 -3.13 -24.96 7.37
C PHE A 43 -2.84 -24.10 6.14
N GLN A 44 -1.72 -24.33 5.45
CA GLN A 44 -1.36 -23.65 4.20
C GLN A 44 -2.48 -23.75 3.16
N GLN A 45 -2.94 -24.97 2.90
CA GLN A 45 -3.95 -25.26 1.90
C GLN A 45 -5.26 -24.52 2.22
N ALA A 46 -5.74 -24.65 3.46
CA ALA A 46 -6.96 -24.00 3.90
C ALA A 46 -6.85 -22.47 3.93
N PHE A 47 -5.74 -21.93 4.43
CA PHE A 47 -5.50 -20.50 4.54
C PHE A 47 -5.47 -19.84 3.16
N PHE A 48 -4.70 -20.40 2.22
CA PHE A 48 -4.62 -19.84 0.88
C PHE A 48 -5.90 -20.05 0.05
N ALA A 49 -6.65 -21.15 0.29
CA ALA A 49 -7.99 -21.29 -0.27
C ALA A 49 -8.94 -20.21 0.26
N TRP A 50 -8.90 -19.92 1.56
CA TRP A 50 -9.66 -18.82 2.16
C TRP A 50 -9.26 -17.46 1.59
N MET A 51 -7.96 -17.15 1.50
CA MET A 51 -7.46 -15.89 0.93
C MET A 51 -7.90 -15.70 -0.52
N LYS A 52 -7.81 -16.76 -1.35
CA LYS A 52 -8.30 -16.74 -2.74
C LYS A 52 -9.78 -16.37 -2.83
N ARG A 53 -10.62 -16.86 -1.90
CA ARG A 53 -12.03 -16.46 -1.83
C ARG A 53 -12.22 -14.99 -1.48
N GLN A 54 -11.33 -14.40 -0.67
CA GLN A 54 -11.40 -12.97 -0.33
C GLN A 54 -10.98 -12.09 -1.51
N LEU A 55 -9.90 -12.47 -2.21
CA LEU A 55 -9.37 -11.72 -3.36
C LEU A 55 -10.25 -11.87 -4.62
N ARG A 56 -11.01 -12.96 -4.74
CA ARG A 56 -11.87 -13.32 -5.91
C ARG A 56 -11.12 -13.57 -7.22
N GLN A 57 -10.07 -12.81 -7.51
CA GLN A 57 -9.20 -12.91 -8.68
C GLN A 57 -7.75 -12.64 -8.27
N PRO A 58 -6.76 -13.17 -9.02
CA PRO A 58 -5.36 -12.80 -8.80
C PRO A 58 -5.13 -11.31 -9.03
N LEU A 59 -4.30 -10.70 -8.17
CA LEU A 59 -3.81 -9.34 -8.36
C LEU A 59 -2.88 -9.30 -9.57
N ARG A 60 -3.01 -8.27 -10.41
CA ARG A 60 -2.28 -8.11 -11.67
C ARG A 60 -1.36 -6.89 -11.69
N TYR A 61 -1.75 -5.83 -11.00
CA TYR A 61 -1.07 -4.53 -10.97
C TYR A 61 -0.40 -4.25 -9.63
N LEU A 62 -0.76 -5.03 -8.59
CA LEU A 62 -0.13 -5.01 -7.28
C LEU A 62 0.82 -6.22 -7.12
N SER A 63 2.10 -5.96 -6.86
CA SER A 63 3.06 -6.99 -6.44
C SER A 63 2.99 -7.21 -4.94
N VAL A 64 2.01 -8.03 -4.55
CA VAL A 64 1.86 -8.48 -3.17
C VAL A 64 1.81 -9.99 -3.13
N LYS A 65 2.61 -10.55 -2.23
CA LYS A 65 2.58 -11.95 -1.84
C LYS A 65 2.37 -12.06 -0.34
N VAL A 66 1.79 -13.19 0.03
CA VAL A 66 1.52 -13.53 1.43
C VAL A 66 2.18 -14.87 1.66
N GLU A 67 3.00 -14.93 2.70
CA GLU A 67 3.75 -16.10 3.11
C GLU A 67 3.40 -16.45 4.55
N LEU A 68 3.53 -17.73 4.85
CA LEU A 68 3.36 -18.25 6.20
C LEU A 68 4.75 -18.64 6.70
N CYS A 69 5.19 -18.01 7.79
CA CYS A 69 6.54 -18.13 8.31
C CYS A 69 6.51 -18.67 9.74
N ASP A 70 7.44 -19.56 10.09
CA ASP A 70 7.78 -19.77 11.51
C ASP A 70 8.62 -18.60 12.04
N THR A 71 8.77 -18.54 13.35
CA THR A 71 9.56 -17.53 14.04
C THR A 71 11.00 -17.45 13.54
N ASN A 72 11.67 -18.60 13.33
CA ASN A 72 13.05 -18.63 12.85
C ASN A 72 13.18 -18.03 11.45
N ALA A 73 12.22 -18.33 10.56
CA ALA A 73 12.18 -17.75 9.24
C ALA A 73 11.97 -16.23 9.27
N VAL A 74 11.28 -15.69 10.29
CA VAL A 74 11.18 -14.24 10.50
C VAL A 74 12.51 -13.68 11.03
N GLU A 75 13.07 -14.26 12.09
CA GLU A 75 14.36 -13.84 12.67
C GLU A 75 15.48 -13.80 11.63
N ASP A 76 15.59 -14.83 10.78
CA ASP A 76 16.59 -14.88 9.71
C ASP A 76 16.44 -13.74 8.68
N ARG A 77 15.22 -13.21 8.48
CA ARG A 77 14.97 -12.09 7.57
C ARG A 77 15.18 -10.75 8.23
N LEU A 78 15.04 -10.69 9.55
CA LEU A 78 15.23 -9.48 10.35
C LEU A 78 16.65 -9.36 10.91
N ALA A 79 17.49 -10.40 10.78
CA ALA A 79 18.82 -10.50 11.41
C ALA A 79 19.78 -9.33 11.12
N TYR A 80 19.55 -8.59 10.03
CA TYR A 80 20.37 -7.46 9.63
C TYR A 80 19.73 -6.09 9.92
N GLN A 81 18.50 -6.06 10.45
CA GLN A 81 17.86 -4.82 10.85
C GLN A 81 18.41 -4.36 12.20
N HIS A 82 18.84 -3.10 12.28
CA HIS A 82 19.23 -2.47 13.54
C HIS A 82 18.00 -2.07 14.36
N ASN A 83 17.18 -3.06 14.72
CA ASN A 83 15.98 -2.82 15.51
C ASN A 83 15.71 -4.03 16.44
N ASP A 84 16.11 -3.88 17.71
CA ASP A 84 16.13 -4.94 18.74
C ASP A 84 14.73 -5.38 19.24
N GLU A 85 13.64 -5.02 18.56
CA GLU A 85 12.27 -5.09 19.08
C GLU A 85 11.44 -6.32 18.63
N PHE A 86 12.00 -7.24 17.84
CA PHE A 86 11.24 -8.43 17.42
C PHE A 86 11.18 -9.47 18.55
N GLU A 87 10.10 -9.41 19.35
CA GLU A 87 9.80 -10.37 20.42
C GLU A 87 8.56 -11.21 20.08
N PRO A 88 8.72 -12.34 19.37
CA PRO A 88 7.61 -13.20 18.97
C PRO A 88 7.00 -13.92 20.17
N LYS A 89 5.67 -13.90 20.29
CA LYS A 89 4.89 -14.61 21.33
C LYS A 89 4.30 -15.91 20.80
N GLY A 90 4.18 -16.04 19.49
CA GLY A 90 3.61 -17.18 18.79
C GLY A 90 4.60 -17.83 17.81
N PRO A 91 4.35 -19.10 17.43
CA PRO A 91 5.24 -19.84 16.53
C PRO A 91 5.00 -19.58 15.03
N LEU A 92 3.96 -18.81 14.69
CA LEU A 92 3.47 -18.67 13.32
C LEU A 92 3.15 -17.21 12.98
N HIS A 93 3.63 -16.77 11.83
CA HIS A 93 3.53 -15.40 11.36
C HIS A 93 3.04 -15.34 9.90
N LEU A 94 2.30 -14.30 9.58
CA LEU A 94 1.93 -13.90 8.23
C LEU A 94 2.97 -12.90 7.72
N GLY A 95 3.80 -13.31 6.77
CA GLY A 95 4.70 -12.41 6.06
C GLY A 95 3.97 -11.74 4.90
N VAL A 96 3.91 -10.41 4.90
CA VAL A 96 3.41 -9.64 3.74
C VAL A 96 4.62 -9.22 2.92
N LYS A 97 4.78 -9.80 1.73
CA LYS A 97 5.96 -9.69 0.90
C LYS A 97 5.70 -8.84 -0.35
N LEU A 98 6.60 -7.92 -0.65
CA LEU A 98 6.62 -7.04 -1.81
C LEU A 98 7.86 -7.44 -2.62
N THR A 99 7.68 -8.19 -3.71
CA THR A 99 8.81 -8.87 -4.39
C THR A 99 9.43 -8.08 -5.53
N ASP A 100 8.71 -7.10 -6.04
CA ASP A 100 9.02 -6.35 -7.24
C ASP A 100 8.14 -5.11 -7.23
N GLU A 101 8.60 -4.04 -7.85
CA GLU A 101 7.87 -2.79 -7.87
C GLU A 101 7.58 -2.37 -9.31
N TRP A 102 6.31 -2.45 -9.69
CA TRP A 102 5.84 -1.97 -10.97
C TRP A 102 5.56 -0.48 -10.89
N VAL A 103 6.17 0.28 -11.79
CA VAL A 103 5.92 1.71 -11.99
C VAL A 103 4.83 1.84 -13.05
N HIS A 104 3.69 2.41 -12.66
CA HIS A 104 2.55 2.60 -13.54
C HIS A 104 2.29 4.08 -13.79
N GLU A 105 2.07 4.44 -15.05
CA GLU A 105 1.70 5.80 -15.45
C GLU A 105 0.17 5.94 -15.57
N ILE A 106 -0.38 6.99 -14.95
CA ILE A 106 -1.82 7.32 -14.98
C ILE A 106 -2.14 8.43 -16.00
N GLY A 107 -1.16 9.26 -16.36
CA GLY A 107 -1.31 10.45 -17.20
C GLY A 107 -2.14 10.28 -18.46
N PRO A 108 -1.92 9.23 -19.28
CA PRO A 108 -2.69 9.00 -20.50
C PRO A 108 -4.20 8.83 -20.26
N LEU A 109 -4.60 8.40 -19.06
CA LEU A 109 -5.98 8.14 -18.66
C LEU A 109 -6.51 9.16 -17.63
N ALA A 110 -5.68 10.15 -17.26
CA ALA A 110 -6.04 11.20 -16.32
C ALA A 110 -7.05 12.19 -16.93
N GLU A 111 -6.93 12.49 -18.22
CA GLU A 111 -7.73 13.55 -18.87
C GLU A 111 -9.25 13.27 -18.88
N PRO A 112 -9.73 12.05 -19.22
CA PRO A 112 -11.15 11.73 -19.08
C PRO A 112 -11.67 11.90 -17.65
N LEU A 113 -10.83 11.69 -16.64
CA LEU A 113 -11.20 11.84 -15.23
C LEU A 113 -11.25 13.32 -14.84
N ARG A 114 -10.28 14.14 -15.28
CA ARG A 114 -10.28 15.60 -15.09
C ARG A 114 -11.53 16.23 -15.70
N ALA A 115 -11.82 15.88 -16.96
CA ALA A 115 -12.97 16.40 -17.70
C ALA A 115 -14.31 16.00 -17.04
N CYS A 116 -14.37 14.83 -16.40
CA CYS A 116 -15.56 14.37 -15.69
C CYS A 116 -15.83 15.20 -14.42
N HIS A 117 -14.81 15.42 -13.59
CA HIS A 117 -14.96 16.24 -12.38
C HIS A 117 -13.57 16.64 -11.83
N PRO A 118 -13.33 17.92 -11.48
CA PRO A 118 -12.00 18.42 -11.07
C PRO A 118 -11.45 17.76 -9.80
N LEU A 119 -12.33 17.32 -8.88
CA LEU A 119 -11.92 16.64 -7.65
C LEU A 119 -11.72 15.12 -7.80
N LEU A 120 -11.94 14.54 -8.98
CA LEU A 120 -11.95 13.08 -9.15
C LEU A 120 -10.55 12.46 -9.00
N LEU A 121 -9.53 13.04 -9.64
CA LEU A 121 -8.15 12.57 -9.50
C LEU A 121 -7.63 12.75 -8.07
N HIS A 122 -7.91 13.90 -7.45
CA HIS A 122 -7.59 14.12 -6.03
C HIS A 122 -8.23 13.05 -5.13
N THR A 123 -9.51 12.76 -5.34
CA THR A 123 -10.24 11.73 -4.58
C THR A 123 -9.64 10.35 -4.82
N LEU A 124 -9.23 10.04 -6.06
CA LEU A 124 -8.57 8.79 -6.40
C LEU A 124 -7.30 8.62 -5.57
N PHE A 125 -6.36 9.58 -5.63
CA PHE A 125 -5.09 9.46 -4.90
C PHE A 125 -5.29 9.43 -3.39
N SER A 126 -6.16 10.29 -2.83
CA SER A 126 -6.47 10.22 -1.40
C SER A 126 -7.01 8.86 -0.96
N LEU A 127 -7.89 8.23 -1.76
CA LEU A 127 -8.40 6.91 -1.42
C LEU A 127 -7.32 5.82 -1.57
N VAL A 128 -6.43 5.94 -2.56
CA VAL A 128 -5.27 5.05 -2.70
C VAL A 128 -4.33 5.17 -1.50
N ASP A 129 -3.95 6.38 -1.10
CA ASP A 129 -3.07 6.64 0.06
C ASP A 129 -3.69 6.07 1.36
N ARG A 130 -5.00 6.23 1.53
CA ARG A 130 -5.72 5.70 2.69
C ARG A 130 -5.83 4.18 2.69
N VAL A 131 -5.90 3.53 1.52
CA VAL A 131 -5.83 2.07 1.39
C VAL A 131 -4.40 1.60 1.64
N SER A 132 -3.41 2.31 1.10
CA SER A 132 -1.98 2.06 1.29
C SER A 132 -1.63 2.00 2.77
N GLY A 133 -1.99 3.04 3.54
CA GLY A 133 -1.78 3.12 4.99
C GLY A 133 -2.59 2.13 5.85
N LYS A 134 -3.36 1.21 5.25
CA LYS A 134 -4.03 0.10 5.96
C LYS A 134 -3.60 -1.28 5.49
N THR A 135 -3.01 -1.36 4.30
CA THR A 135 -2.76 -2.62 3.61
C THR A 135 -1.27 -2.76 3.32
N VAL A 136 -0.82 -2.41 2.13
CA VAL A 136 0.58 -2.41 1.71
C VAL A 136 0.94 -1.04 1.19
N LEU A 137 2.22 -0.68 1.26
CA LEU A 137 2.72 0.56 0.67
C LEU A 137 2.40 0.61 -0.83
N VAL A 138 1.79 1.71 -1.25
CA VAL A 138 1.68 2.14 -2.64
C VAL A 138 2.29 3.54 -2.70
N ARG A 139 3.30 3.72 -3.55
CA ARG A 139 3.88 5.05 -3.75
C ARG A 139 3.01 5.80 -4.74
N THR A 140 2.53 6.96 -4.32
CA THR A 140 1.71 7.87 -5.14
C THR A 140 2.52 9.13 -5.45
N PRO A 141 2.03 10.04 -6.29
CA PRO A 141 2.66 11.35 -6.47
C PRO A 141 2.90 12.10 -5.15
N GLY A 142 2.04 11.88 -4.15
CA GLY A 142 2.24 12.41 -2.79
C GLY A 142 3.48 11.84 -2.11
N TRP A 143 3.74 10.54 -2.26
CA TRP A 143 4.96 9.92 -1.73
C TRP A 143 6.22 10.54 -2.33
N PHE A 144 6.27 10.73 -3.66
CA PHE A 144 7.42 11.35 -4.33
C PHE A 144 7.67 12.78 -3.85
N LEU A 145 6.60 13.57 -3.69
CA LEU A 145 6.72 14.94 -3.19
C LEU A 145 7.22 14.95 -1.74
N GLN A 146 6.71 14.07 -0.89
CA GLN A 146 7.15 13.93 0.49
C GLN A 146 8.62 13.50 0.58
N GLU A 147 9.05 12.52 -0.22
CA GLU A 147 10.44 12.05 -0.25
C GLU A 147 11.38 13.18 -0.69
N PHE A 148 11.03 13.90 -1.75
CA PHE A 148 11.79 15.06 -2.20
C PHE A 148 11.85 16.16 -1.14
N ALA A 149 10.73 16.44 -0.47
CA ALA A 149 10.64 17.42 0.59
C ALA A 149 11.50 17.04 1.80
N CYS A 150 11.54 15.76 2.19
CA CYS A 150 12.43 15.27 3.25
C CYS A 150 13.89 15.56 2.94
N MET A 151 14.31 15.37 1.68
CA MET A 151 15.69 15.58 1.26
C MET A 151 16.08 17.05 1.07
N ASN A 152 15.14 17.91 0.67
CA ASN A 152 15.46 19.26 0.18
C ASN A 152 14.75 20.40 0.90
N TRP A 153 13.60 20.14 1.52
CA TRP A 153 12.68 21.15 2.08
C TRP A 153 12.38 20.89 3.56
N GLU A 154 13.28 20.23 4.27
CA GLU A 154 13.13 19.89 5.70
C GLU A 154 11.85 19.08 6.03
N GLY A 155 11.32 18.37 5.02
CA GLY A 155 10.10 17.58 5.14
C GLY A 155 8.79 18.36 4.92
N ASP A 156 8.82 19.67 4.66
CA ASP A 156 7.62 20.48 4.43
C ASP A 156 7.20 20.52 2.95
N GLU A 157 6.24 19.67 2.57
CA GLU A 157 5.64 19.65 1.24
C GLU A 157 4.95 20.98 0.84
N SER A 158 4.65 21.85 1.81
CA SER A 158 3.95 23.13 1.64
C SER A 158 4.86 24.36 1.63
N ALA A 159 6.18 24.17 1.80
CA ALA A 159 7.18 25.23 1.84
C ALA A 159 7.15 26.13 0.60
N LYS A 160 7.51 27.40 0.77
CA LYS A 160 7.59 28.36 -0.34
C LYS A 160 9.01 28.47 -0.88
N ASP A 161 9.12 28.94 -2.11
CA ASP A 161 10.41 29.15 -2.77
C ASP A 161 11.36 30.02 -1.95
N GLU A 162 10.84 31.07 -1.30
CA GLU A 162 11.68 31.97 -0.48
C GLU A 162 12.26 31.26 0.74
N GLU A 163 11.47 30.39 1.38
CA GLU A 163 11.87 29.62 2.56
C GLU A 163 12.91 28.56 2.17
N VAL A 164 12.63 27.82 1.09
CA VAL A 164 13.52 26.77 0.58
C VAL A 164 14.81 27.32 0.01
N ARG A 165 14.79 28.48 -0.65
CA ARG A 165 15.99 29.09 -1.24
C ARG A 165 17.08 29.32 -0.19
N HIS A 166 16.71 29.78 1.00
CA HIS A 166 17.65 29.98 2.10
C HIS A 166 18.32 28.66 2.51
N VAL A 167 17.49 27.64 2.74
CA VAL A 167 17.91 26.28 3.13
C VAL A 167 18.85 25.69 2.07
N LEU A 168 18.47 25.73 0.80
CA LEU A 168 19.27 25.16 -0.28
C LEU A 168 20.61 25.87 -0.48
N THR A 169 20.65 27.20 -0.29
CA THR A 169 21.91 27.97 -0.41
C THR A 169 22.90 27.56 0.67
N ASP A 170 22.41 27.31 1.89
CA ASP A 170 23.24 26.89 3.03
C ASP A 170 23.82 25.47 2.82
N TYR A 171 23.01 24.53 2.30
CA TYR A 171 23.41 23.13 2.13
C TYR A 171 24.14 22.83 0.81
N ARG A 172 23.73 23.45 -0.30
CA ARG A 172 24.24 23.16 -1.67
C ARG A 172 25.14 24.27 -2.23
N GLY A 173 25.36 25.35 -1.48
CA GLY A 173 26.18 26.48 -1.88
C GLY A 173 25.44 27.49 -2.76
N GLN A 174 26.19 28.45 -3.32
CA GLN A 174 25.64 29.59 -4.09
C GLN A 174 25.44 29.28 -5.59
N ASP A 175 25.29 28.01 -5.97
CA ASP A 175 24.96 27.67 -7.36
C ASP A 175 23.47 27.90 -7.63
N GLU A 176 23.18 29.09 -8.17
CA GLU A 176 21.81 29.54 -8.44
C GLU A 176 21.06 28.59 -9.38
N GLU A 177 21.74 27.94 -10.33
CA GLU A 177 21.09 26.99 -11.24
C GLU A 177 20.60 25.76 -10.48
N THR A 178 21.44 25.20 -9.60
CA THR A 178 21.06 24.07 -8.74
C THR A 178 19.94 24.47 -7.77
N VAL A 179 20.04 25.63 -7.13
CA VAL A 179 19.01 26.11 -6.20
C VAL A 179 17.66 26.25 -6.91
N GLN A 180 17.64 26.91 -8.08
CA GLN A 180 16.43 27.14 -8.86
C GLN A 180 15.73 25.82 -9.26
N ARG A 181 16.50 24.79 -9.64
CA ARG A 181 15.97 23.48 -10.03
C ARG A 181 15.28 22.72 -8.89
N HIS A 182 15.57 23.05 -7.63
CA HIS A 182 15.02 22.37 -6.45
C HIS A 182 13.93 23.18 -5.73
N LEU A 183 13.51 24.32 -6.28
CA LEU A 183 12.45 25.13 -5.67
C LEU A 183 11.07 24.44 -5.77
N PRO A 184 10.20 24.63 -4.77
CA PRO A 184 8.83 24.10 -4.78
C PRO A 184 8.02 24.47 -6.03
N SER A 185 8.15 25.70 -6.55
CA SER A 185 7.44 26.14 -7.76
C SER A 185 7.85 25.40 -9.04
N VAL A 186 9.06 24.82 -9.06
CA VAL A 186 9.60 24.04 -10.19
C VAL A 186 9.25 22.57 -10.04
N VAL A 187 9.44 22.02 -8.84
CA VAL A 187 9.33 20.57 -8.60
C VAL A 187 7.88 20.11 -8.47
N ARG A 188 6.99 20.89 -7.81
CA ARG A 188 5.58 20.48 -7.64
C ARG A 188 4.87 20.24 -8.98
N PRO A 189 4.98 21.13 -9.99
CA PRO A 189 4.37 20.87 -11.30
C PRO A 189 4.89 19.63 -12.03
N GLU A 190 6.12 19.18 -11.75
CA GLU A 190 6.69 17.98 -12.37
C GLU A 190 6.20 16.69 -11.69
N ILE A 191 6.12 16.70 -10.35
CA ILE A 191 5.82 15.50 -9.55
C ILE A 191 4.33 15.39 -9.22
N TYR A 192 3.78 16.41 -8.56
CA TYR A 192 2.42 16.40 -8.06
C TYR A 192 1.78 17.81 -8.15
N PRO A 193 1.27 18.17 -9.34
CA PRO A 193 0.70 19.49 -9.61
C PRO A 193 -0.41 19.88 -8.63
N ASP A 194 -0.46 21.16 -8.24
CA ASP A 194 -1.45 21.69 -7.32
C ASP A 194 -2.90 21.51 -7.82
N GLU A 195 -3.11 21.46 -9.14
CA GLU A 195 -4.41 21.14 -9.73
C GLU A 195 -4.96 19.76 -9.34
N ILE A 196 -4.11 18.81 -8.93
CA ILE A 196 -4.51 17.48 -8.45
C ILE A 196 -4.28 17.37 -6.94
N ARG A 197 -3.16 17.89 -6.43
CA ARG A 197 -2.81 17.85 -5.02
C ARG A 197 -3.78 18.65 -4.16
N SER A 198 -4.11 19.87 -4.60
CA SER A 198 -4.96 20.83 -3.89
C SER A 198 -5.91 21.54 -4.88
N PRO A 199 -6.81 20.80 -5.56
CA PRO A 199 -7.69 21.35 -6.58
C PRO A 199 -8.58 22.46 -6.04
N SER A 200 -8.88 23.43 -6.89
CA SER A 200 -9.89 24.45 -6.61
C SER A 200 -11.25 23.80 -6.38
N ARG A 201 -11.99 24.31 -5.39
CA ARG A 201 -13.33 23.83 -5.10
C ARG A 201 -14.30 24.26 -6.22
N PRO A 202 -15.13 23.34 -6.74
CA PRO A 202 -16.19 23.72 -7.67
C PRO A 202 -17.14 24.75 -7.06
N GLU A 203 -17.56 25.72 -7.88
CA GLU A 203 -18.58 26.70 -7.49
C GLU A 203 -19.89 26.00 -7.07
N GLY A 204 -20.56 26.55 -6.07
CA GLY A 204 -21.83 26.01 -5.56
C GLY A 204 -21.71 24.73 -4.71
N ARG A 205 -20.55 24.06 -4.65
CA ARG A 205 -20.36 22.89 -3.79
C ARG A 205 -20.41 23.28 -2.31
N ARG A 206 -21.24 22.63 -1.51
CA ARG A 206 -21.38 22.95 -0.06
C ARG A 206 -20.29 22.37 0.82
N SER A 207 -19.81 21.17 0.48
CA SER A 207 -18.76 20.48 1.26
C SER A 207 -17.46 21.29 1.28
N ARG A 208 -16.77 21.28 2.42
CA ARG A 208 -15.41 21.84 2.57
C ARG A 208 -14.30 20.84 2.28
N ARG A 209 -14.62 19.54 2.23
CA ARG A 209 -13.61 18.48 2.00
C ARG A 209 -13.30 18.40 0.52
N LEU A 210 -12.03 18.33 0.11
CA LEU A 210 -11.65 18.17 -1.30
C LEU A 210 -12.02 16.79 -1.86
N GLU A 211 -12.02 15.75 -1.02
CA GLU A 211 -12.54 14.43 -1.40
C GLU A 211 -14.03 14.47 -1.74
N LEU A 212 -14.40 13.75 -2.82
CA LEU A 212 -15.79 13.46 -3.15
C LEU A 212 -16.36 12.44 -2.16
N SER A 213 -17.54 12.74 -1.64
CA SER A 213 -18.28 11.81 -0.80
C SER A 213 -18.81 10.63 -1.60
N GLU A 214 -19.16 9.52 -0.92
CA GLU A 214 -19.81 8.36 -1.55
C GLU A 214 -21.03 8.76 -2.40
N ARG A 215 -21.84 9.71 -1.92
CA ARG A 215 -23.01 10.20 -2.64
C ARG A 215 -22.62 10.92 -3.93
N GLU A 216 -21.64 11.82 -3.86
CA GLU A 216 -21.15 12.56 -5.04
C GLU A 216 -20.55 11.60 -6.07
N LEU A 217 -19.81 10.56 -5.63
CA LEU A 217 -19.28 9.53 -6.51
C LEU A 217 -20.40 8.71 -7.19
N LEU A 218 -21.48 8.39 -6.47
CA LEU A 218 -22.65 7.69 -7.05
C LEU A 218 -23.40 8.58 -8.05
N GLU A 219 -23.57 9.86 -7.75
CA GLU A 219 -24.19 10.83 -8.67
C GLU A 219 -23.34 11.00 -9.95
N LEU A 220 -22.02 11.13 -9.81
CA LEU A 220 -21.09 11.14 -10.95
C LEU A 220 -21.12 9.83 -11.72
N GLN A 221 -21.18 8.68 -11.04
CA GLN A 221 -21.30 7.39 -11.70
C GLN A 221 -22.56 7.29 -12.56
N ALA A 222 -23.71 7.78 -12.06
CA ALA A 222 -24.98 7.74 -12.77
C ALA A 222 -25.04 8.74 -13.95
N GLY A 223 -24.34 9.87 -13.82
CA GLY A 223 -24.27 10.91 -14.85
C GLY A 223 -23.20 10.67 -15.93
N SER A 224 -22.28 9.74 -15.70
CA SER A 224 -21.15 9.45 -16.59
C SER A 224 -21.28 8.09 -17.28
N SER A 225 -20.49 7.89 -18.34
CA SER A 225 -20.37 6.61 -19.04
C SER A 225 -18.90 6.22 -19.23
N GLY A 226 -18.63 4.96 -19.58
CA GLY A 226 -17.27 4.49 -19.88
C GLY A 226 -16.34 4.50 -18.67
N LEU A 227 -15.12 5.01 -18.87
CA LEU A 227 -14.04 4.98 -17.87
C LEU A 227 -14.40 5.70 -16.55
N PRO A 228 -14.86 6.97 -16.55
CA PRO A 228 -15.19 7.67 -15.29
C PRO A 228 -16.24 6.96 -14.44
N ALA A 229 -17.27 6.37 -15.06
CA ALA A 229 -18.30 5.62 -14.33
C ALA A 229 -17.74 4.36 -13.65
N ARG A 230 -16.82 3.64 -14.31
CA ARG A 230 -16.15 2.47 -13.75
C ARG A 230 -15.20 2.86 -12.61
N VAL A 231 -14.45 3.95 -12.78
CA VAL A 231 -13.59 4.49 -11.71
C VAL A 231 -14.41 4.87 -10.49
N CYS A 232 -15.50 5.64 -10.66
CA CYS A 232 -16.38 6.00 -9.55
C CYS A 232 -16.94 4.77 -8.81
N ALA A 233 -17.27 3.69 -9.53
CA ALA A 233 -17.74 2.46 -8.92
C ALA A 233 -16.70 1.81 -7.98
N GLU A 234 -15.43 1.74 -8.42
CA GLU A 234 -14.33 1.21 -7.60
C GLU A 234 -14.02 2.15 -6.42
N LEU A 235 -14.03 3.48 -6.63
CA LEU A 235 -13.86 4.46 -5.55
C LEU A 235 -14.96 4.36 -4.49
N VAL A 236 -16.23 4.17 -4.89
CA VAL A 236 -17.36 3.93 -3.96
C VAL A 236 -17.13 2.67 -3.14
N ALA A 237 -16.69 1.58 -3.78
CA ALA A 237 -16.39 0.33 -3.08
C ALA A 237 -15.27 0.52 -2.05
N MET A 238 -14.17 1.16 -2.44
CA MET A 238 -13.06 1.47 -1.53
C MET A 238 -13.49 2.39 -0.40
N HIS A 239 -14.28 3.44 -0.68
CA HIS A 239 -14.80 4.35 0.34
C HIS A 239 -15.63 3.60 1.40
N ARG A 240 -16.49 2.66 0.98
CA ARG A 240 -17.27 1.81 1.90
C ARG A 240 -16.37 0.91 2.73
N LEU A 241 -15.37 0.30 2.12
CA LEU A 241 -14.40 -0.56 2.81
C LEU A 241 -13.58 0.23 3.83
N LEU A 242 -13.09 1.41 3.48
CA LEU A 242 -12.35 2.31 4.37
C LEU A 242 -13.20 2.76 5.55
N ARG A 243 -14.48 3.10 5.30
CA ARG A 243 -15.44 3.41 6.37
C ARG A 243 -15.64 2.21 7.31
N ARG A 244 -15.80 1.01 6.75
CA ARG A 244 -15.95 -0.23 7.52
C ARG A 244 -14.70 -0.52 8.33
N ALA A 245 -13.50 -0.31 7.79
CA ALA A 245 -12.24 -0.48 8.50
C ALA A 245 -12.06 0.54 9.65
N GLY A 246 -12.48 1.78 9.45
CA GLY A 246 -12.36 2.85 10.44
C GLY A 246 -10.89 3.17 10.73
N LYS A 247 -10.52 3.28 12.01
CA LYS A 247 -9.15 3.57 12.44
C LYS A 247 -8.21 2.35 12.47
N ARG A 248 -8.74 1.15 12.21
CA ARG A 248 -7.96 -0.08 12.30
C ARG A 248 -6.89 -0.14 11.19
N ALA A 249 -5.68 -0.48 11.59
CA ALA A 249 -4.68 -1.09 10.74
C ALA A 249 -5.16 -2.51 10.35
N LEU A 250 -4.90 -2.96 9.12
CA LEU A 250 -5.42 -4.26 8.64
C LEU A 250 -4.30 -5.25 8.33
N LEU A 251 -3.34 -4.87 7.50
CA LEU A 251 -2.11 -5.64 7.27
C LEU A 251 -0.88 -4.94 7.87
N ASN A 252 -0.97 -3.66 8.23
CA ASN A 252 0.10 -2.91 8.90
C ASN A 252 0.03 -2.99 10.44
N THR A 253 -0.37 -4.14 10.98
CA THR A 253 -0.47 -4.37 12.44
C THR A 253 0.69 -5.18 13.01
N GLY A 254 1.58 -5.67 12.14
CA GLY A 254 2.71 -6.51 12.51
C GLY A 254 3.99 -5.72 12.77
N TYR A 255 5.08 -6.45 12.96
CA TYR A 255 6.42 -5.87 12.98
C TYR A 255 6.71 -5.26 11.60
N ASP A 256 7.05 -3.97 11.56
CA ASP A 256 7.45 -3.26 10.34
C ASP A 256 8.86 -3.69 9.94
N SER A 257 8.97 -4.27 8.75
CA SER A 257 10.23 -4.81 8.24
C SER A 257 10.89 -3.90 7.21
N ARG A 258 10.55 -2.61 7.17
CA ARG A 258 11.16 -1.58 6.31
C ARG A 258 11.26 -2.05 4.85
N PRO A 259 10.11 -2.16 4.15
CA PRO A 259 10.10 -2.71 2.80
C PRO A 259 10.85 -1.80 1.82
N ILE A 260 11.80 -2.37 1.06
CA ILE A 260 12.44 -1.66 -0.05
C ILE A 260 11.45 -1.40 -1.20
N TYR A 261 10.69 -2.43 -1.57
CA TYR A 261 9.70 -2.35 -2.64
C TYR A 261 8.34 -1.90 -2.12
N SER A 262 7.56 -1.24 -2.98
CA SER A 262 6.13 -1.02 -2.74
C SER A 262 5.28 -2.07 -3.48
N GLY A 263 4.00 -2.18 -3.14
CA GLY A 263 3.06 -3.01 -3.90
C GLY A 263 2.90 -2.51 -5.34
N CYS A 264 2.96 -1.19 -5.54
CA CYS A 264 3.20 -0.56 -6.84
C CYS A 264 3.53 0.93 -6.65
N THR A 265 4.14 1.51 -7.68
CA THR A 265 4.35 2.96 -7.81
C THR A 265 3.39 3.53 -8.84
N LEU A 266 2.74 4.65 -8.52
CA LEU A 266 1.86 5.39 -9.40
C LEU A 266 2.46 6.76 -9.71
N MET A 267 2.63 7.04 -11.00
CA MET A 267 3.13 8.31 -11.51
C MET A 267 2.08 9.00 -12.36
N LEU A 268 2.02 10.32 -12.30
CA LEU A 268 1.18 11.10 -13.21
C LEU A 268 1.73 11.07 -14.63
N ALA A 269 3.04 11.25 -14.78
CA ALA A 269 3.74 11.10 -16.05
C ALA A 269 5.15 10.63 -15.73
N THR A 270 5.74 9.79 -16.58
CA THR A 270 7.16 9.46 -16.45
C THR A 270 7.98 10.74 -16.67
N ASN A 271 8.79 11.10 -15.68
CA ASN A 271 9.66 12.27 -15.71
C ASN A 271 10.98 11.93 -15.00
N GLU A 272 12.05 12.60 -15.42
CA GLU A 272 13.41 12.39 -14.92
C GLU A 272 13.48 12.55 -13.40
N ARG A 273 12.84 13.60 -12.86
CA ARG A 273 12.84 13.90 -11.43
C ARG A 273 12.31 12.76 -10.56
N SER A 274 11.20 12.17 -10.96
CA SER A 274 10.56 11.10 -10.20
C SER A 274 11.33 9.79 -10.30
N ILE A 275 12.03 9.56 -11.42
CA ILE A 275 12.96 8.44 -11.57
C ILE A 275 14.17 8.65 -10.66
N GLU A 276 14.78 9.85 -10.67
CA GLU A 276 15.89 10.20 -9.77
C GLU A 276 15.52 9.97 -8.30
N ILE A 277 14.35 10.44 -7.85
CA ILE A 277 13.89 10.23 -6.46
C ILE A 277 13.78 8.74 -6.14
N LEU A 278 13.23 7.93 -7.06
CA LEU A 278 13.11 6.50 -6.85
C LEU A 278 14.48 5.83 -6.79
N ASP A 279 15.38 6.18 -7.70
CA ASP A 279 16.75 5.63 -7.76
C ASP A 279 17.55 6.00 -6.51
N ASP A 280 17.47 7.26 -6.07
CA ASP A 280 18.12 7.76 -4.86
C ASP A 280 17.60 7.04 -3.62
N TYR A 281 16.27 6.91 -3.49
CA TYR A 281 15.65 6.14 -2.42
C TYR A 281 16.14 4.69 -2.40
N MET A 282 16.07 4.00 -3.55
CA MET A 282 16.47 2.60 -3.66
C MET A 282 17.95 2.42 -3.33
N ASN A 283 18.81 3.29 -3.86
CA ASN A 283 20.24 3.27 -3.57
C ASN A 283 20.52 3.54 -2.08
N GLY A 284 19.79 4.45 -1.44
CA GLY A 284 19.85 4.69 0.00
C GLY A 284 19.52 3.44 0.82
N GLU A 285 18.39 2.79 0.51
CA GLU A 285 17.97 1.55 1.19
C GLU A 285 18.98 0.41 0.98
N TYR A 286 19.52 0.26 -0.24
CA TYR A 286 20.55 -0.74 -0.53
C TYR A 286 21.86 -0.48 0.23
N GLN A 287 22.27 0.79 0.36
CA GLN A 287 23.48 1.17 1.09
C GLN A 287 23.33 1.00 2.60
N ALA A 288 22.13 1.25 3.14
CA ALA A 288 21.83 1.04 4.55
C ALA A 288 21.91 -0.45 4.93
N GLY A 289 21.48 -1.35 4.03
CA GLY A 289 21.54 -2.80 4.26
C GLY A 289 20.50 -3.34 5.24
N GLU A 290 19.55 -2.51 5.67
CA GLU A 290 18.49 -2.86 6.63
C GLU A 290 17.14 -3.16 5.96
N ALA A 291 16.98 -2.82 4.69
CA ALA A 291 15.71 -2.97 3.98
C ALA A 291 15.41 -4.44 3.64
N THR A 292 14.13 -4.81 3.65
CA THR A 292 13.70 -6.17 3.30
C THR A 292 12.67 -6.18 2.18
N GLU A 293 12.44 -7.36 1.59
CA GLU A 293 11.30 -7.58 0.67
C GLU A 293 9.98 -7.74 1.43
N TYR A 294 9.94 -7.66 2.75
CA TYR A 294 8.71 -7.76 3.52
C TYR A 294 8.25 -6.37 3.94
N SER A 295 6.94 -6.13 3.83
CA SER A 295 6.30 -4.99 4.44
C SER A 295 6.13 -5.18 5.94
N CYS A 296 5.72 -6.38 6.35
CA CYS A 296 5.58 -6.70 7.76
C CYS A 296 5.48 -8.20 8.03
N PHE A 297 5.63 -8.55 9.32
CA PHE A 297 5.31 -9.87 9.86
C PHE A 297 4.23 -9.77 10.94
N ILE A 298 3.09 -10.42 10.74
CA ILE A 298 1.95 -10.39 11.65
C ILE A 298 1.82 -11.74 12.37
N GLU A 299 2.00 -11.78 13.68
CA GLU A 299 1.81 -13.00 14.46
C GLU A 299 0.35 -13.50 14.40
N PHE A 300 0.15 -14.81 14.24
CA PHE A 300 -1.17 -15.42 14.34
C PHE A 300 -1.64 -15.49 15.80
N SER A 301 -2.85 -15.00 16.07
CA SER A 301 -3.42 -15.05 17.41
C SER A 301 -3.74 -16.47 17.83
N SER A 302 -3.46 -16.79 19.10
CA SER A 302 -3.83 -18.05 19.76
C SER A 302 -5.17 -17.98 20.49
N THR A 303 -5.85 -16.83 20.50
CA THR A 303 -7.12 -16.65 21.22
C THR A 303 -8.30 -16.66 20.26
N LYS A 304 -9.42 -17.24 20.69
CA LYS A 304 -10.67 -17.26 19.91
C LYS A 304 -11.08 -15.89 19.36
N GLN A 305 -10.99 -14.84 20.19
CA GLN A 305 -11.37 -13.49 19.80
C GLN A 305 -10.36 -12.91 18.80
N GLY A 306 -9.06 -12.99 19.11
CA GLY A 306 -8.02 -12.46 18.23
C GLY A 306 -8.00 -13.13 16.86
N ILE A 307 -8.22 -14.46 16.78
CA ILE A 307 -8.33 -15.19 15.52
C ILE A 307 -9.46 -14.60 14.66
N ARG A 308 -10.65 -14.44 15.23
CA ARG A 308 -11.81 -13.89 14.51
C ARG A 308 -11.58 -12.47 14.03
N GLU A 309 -10.95 -11.65 14.88
CA GLU A 309 -10.62 -10.27 14.56
C GLU A 309 -9.59 -10.17 13.44
N GLN A 310 -8.52 -10.99 13.48
CA GLN A 310 -7.50 -11.04 12.44
C GLN A 310 -8.09 -11.42 11.09
N TYR A 311 -8.85 -12.51 11.01
CA TYR A 311 -9.49 -12.91 9.74
C TYR A 311 -10.50 -11.88 9.23
N ALA A 312 -11.21 -11.18 10.12
CA ALA A 312 -12.09 -10.08 9.72
C ALA A 312 -11.29 -8.89 9.15
N GLN A 313 -10.16 -8.52 9.76
CA GLN A 313 -9.27 -7.46 9.30
C GLN A 313 -8.61 -7.82 7.96
N TRP A 314 -8.06 -9.02 7.84
CA TRP A 314 -7.45 -9.50 6.59
C TRP A 314 -8.47 -9.64 5.46
N SER A 315 -9.70 -10.07 5.77
CA SER A 315 -10.79 -10.07 4.78
C SER A 315 -11.07 -8.66 4.25
N LEU A 316 -11.04 -7.63 5.10
CA LEU A 316 -11.16 -6.23 4.68
C LEU A 316 -9.98 -5.82 3.79
N ALA A 317 -8.75 -6.15 4.21
CA ALA A 317 -7.55 -5.80 3.48
C ALA A 317 -7.54 -6.41 2.07
N PHE A 318 -7.80 -7.71 1.96
CA PHE A 318 -7.84 -8.39 0.66
C PHE A 318 -8.95 -7.85 -0.26
N GLN A 319 -10.10 -7.48 0.29
CA GLN A 319 -11.14 -6.79 -0.48
C GLN A 319 -10.67 -5.41 -0.97
N MET A 320 -9.97 -4.64 -0.13
CA MET A 320 -9.40 -3.35 -0.53
C MET A 320 -8.36 -3.52 -1.63
N LEU A 321 -7.43 -4.47 -1.48
CA LEU A 321 -6.42 -4.77 -2.51
C LEU A 321 -7.06 -5.22 -3.82
N HIS A 322 -8.13 -6.00 -3.78
CA HIS A 322 -8.87 -6.39 -4.99
C HIS A 322 -9.48 -5.19 -5.71
N HIS A 323 -10.13 -4.27 -4.99
CA HIS A 323 -10.72 -3.07 -5.58
C HIS A 323 -9.66 -2.07 -6.05
N LEU A 324 -8.53 -1.98 -5.35
CA LEU A 324 -7.38 -1.21 -5.79
C LEU A 324 -6.80 -1.77 -7.09
N ASP A 325 -6.55 -3.08 -7.18
CA ASP A 325 -6.03 -3.72 -8.40
C ASP A 325 -6.96 -3.52 -9.60
N ARG A 326 -8.28 -3.60 -9.37
CA ARG A 326 -9.30 -3.28 -10.39
C ARG A 326 -9.32 -1.81 -10.79
N LEU A 327 -9.13 -0.90 -9.83
CA LEU A 327 -8.98 0.52 -10.13
C LEU A 327 -7.74 0.74 -10.99
N LEU A 328 -6.59 0.15 -10.63
CA LEU A 328 -5.36 0.26 -11.39
C LEU A 328 -5.57 -0.22 -12.83
N ALA A 329 -6.22 -1.36 -13.03
CA ALA A 329 -6.59 -1.87 -14.35
C ALA A 329 -7.44 -0.91 -15.22
N LEU A 330 -8.05 0.12 -14.62
CA LEU A 330 -8.81 1.16 -15.33
C LEU A 330 -7.96 2.39 -15.65
N VAL A 331 -7.00 2.73 -14.81
CA VAL A 331 -6.35 4.04 -14.80
C VAL A 331 -4.87 4.01 -15.14
N VAL A 332 -4.26 2.83 -15.24
CA VAL A 332 -2.87 2.69 -15.70
C VAL A 332 -2.82 2.41 -17.19
N SER A 333 -1.80 2.96 -17.85
CA SER A 333 -1.50 2.60 -19.24
C SER A 333 -1.23 1.08 -19.37
N PRO A 334 -1.70 0.41 -20.44
CA PRO A 334 -1.48 -1.02 -20.67
C PRO A 334 -0.01 -1.43 -20.75
#